data_AF-S0DYS9-F1
#
_entry.id   AF-S0DYS9-F1
#
_cell.length_a   1.000
_cell.length_b   1.000
_cell.length_c   1.000
_cell.angle_alpha   90.00
_cell.angle_beta   90.00
_cell.angle_gamma   90.00
#
_symmetry.space_group_name_H-M   'P 1'
#
loop_
_entity.id
_entity.type
_entity.pdbx_description
1 polymer ?
#
loop_
_entity_poly.entity_id
_entity_poly.type
_entity_poly.pdbx_seq_one_letter_code
_entity_poly.pdbx_strand_id
1 'polypeptide(L)'
;MAENKPVIAIVPGGYCSPEVYQPVANILEQDGFNVIVPRLTVTKTLTSRDPATPEFKELANKSLLDDVEEIHSRLASEFEKGSEVVIFGHSYGSLPALLAIEGQTIAERKTKGLSGGIKGYVAVAGFAYAQKGKNARGDTEPAPPMPYFEHEACQSPTLHQTP
;
A
#
# COMPACT_ATOMS: atom_id res chain seq x y z
N MET A 1 -28.86 -13.32 15.75
CA MET A 1 -27.55 -13.73 15.23
C MET A 1 -26.62 -12.56 15.48
N ALA A 2 -25.59 -12.69 16.31
CA ALA A 2 -24.61 -11.61 16.43
C ALA A 2 -23.98 -11.42 15.04
N GLU A 3 -24.03 -10.22 14.48
CA GLU A 3 -23.32 -9.92 13.24
C GLU A 3 -21.82 -10.09 13.52
N ASN A 4 -21.16 -11.02 12.81
CA ASN A 4 -19.71 -11.13 12.88
C ASN A 4 -19.12 -9.82 12.35
N LYS A 5 -18.42 -9.09 13.22
CA LYS A 5 -17.72 -7.87 12.84
C LYS A 5 -16.63 -8.19 11.81
N PRO A 6 -16.44 -7.33 10.79
CA PRO A 6 -15.36 -7.53 9.84
C PRO A 6 -14.01 -7.42 10.53
N VAL A 7 -13.00 -8.07 9.96
CA VAL A 7 -11.60 -7.83 10.31
C VAL A 7 -11.19 -6.48 9.74
N ILE A 8 -10.48 -5.67 10.53
CA ILE A 8 -9.93 -4.39 10.08
C ILE A 8 -8.45 -4.57 9.78
N ALA A 9 -8.05 -4.38 8.53
CA ALA A 9 -6.66 -4.44 8.11
C ALA A 9 -6.10 -3.02 7.94
N ILE A 10 -5.27 -2.56 8.87
CA ILE A 10 -4.66 -1.23 8.86
C ILE A 10 -3.31 -1.31 8.16
N VAL A 11 -3.22 -0.90 6.91
CA VAL A 11 -1.99 -0.85 6.11
C VAL A 11 -1.21 0.43 6.43
N PRO A 12 -0.01 0.32 7.04
CA PRO A 12 0.78 1.47 7.47
C PRO A 12 1.22 2.42 6.35
N GLY A 13 1.44 3.68 6.73
CA GLY A 13 2.12 4.66 5.90
C GLY A 13 3.62 4.37 5.73
N GLY A 14 4.26 5.14 4.86
CA GLY A 14 5.66 4.94 4.51
C GLY A 14 6.55 5.26 5.70
N TYR A 15 7.48 4.37 5.99
CA TYR A 15 8.41 4.46 7.13
C TYR A 15 7.70 4.43 8.50
N CYS A 16 6.44 4.01 8.54
CA CYS A 16 5.69 3.78 9.77
C CYS A 16 5.71 2.29 10.12
N SER A 17 6.08 1.97 11.34
CA SER A 17 5.98 0.60 11.85
C SER A 17 4.56 0.30 12.34
N PRO A 18 4.15 -0.98 12.43
CA PRO A 18 2.83 -1.35 12.94
C PRO A 18 2.50 -0.76 14.32
N GLU A 19 3.51 -0.60 15.17
CA GLU A 19 3.37 -0.11 16.54
C GLU A 19 2.81 1.34 16.61
N VAL A 20 3.04 2.15 15.57
CA VAL A 20 2.48 3.51 15.45
C VAL A 20 0.94 3.48 15.42
N TYR A 21 0.37 2.38 14.92
CA TYR A 21 -1.08 2.20 14.80
C TYR A 21 -1.71 1.50 16.00
N GLN A 22 -0.91 1.07 17.00
CA GLN A 22 -1.41 0.34 18.16
C GLN A 22 -2.49 1.10 18.94
N PRO A 23 -2.43 2.44 19.14
CA PRO A 23 -3.51 3.16 19.80
C PRO A 23 -4.85 3.04 19.06
N VAL A 24 -4.84 3.06 17.73
CA VAL A 24 -6.04 2.90 16.90
C VAL A 24 -6.51 1.45 16.92
N ALA A 25 -5.59 0.50 16.80
CA ALA A 25 -5.88 -0.93 16.90
C ALA A 25 -6.55 -1.27 18.23
N ASN A 26 -6.01 -0.78 19.35
CA ASN A 26 -6.55 -1.02 20.69
C ASN A 26 -8.00 -0.52 20.82
N ILE A 27 -8.32 0.66 20.28
CA ILE A 27 -9.69 1.21 20.33
C ILE A 27 -10.65 0.31 19.54
N LEU A 28 -10.25 -0.12 18.34
CA LEU A 28 -11.06 -1.03 17.52
C LEU A 28 -11.21 -2.42 18.18
N GLU A 29 -10.17 -2.94 18.81
CA GLU A 29 -10.22 -4.20 19.54
C GLU A 29 -11.12 -4.12 20.77
N GLN A 30 -11.12 -3.00 21.49
CA GLN A 30 -12.05 -2.73 22.60
C GLN A 30 -13.51 -2.72 22.12
N ASP A 31 -13.75 -2.25 20.89
CA ASP A 31 -15.05 -2.31 20.23
C ASP A 31 -15.37 -3.72 19.67
N GLY A 32 -14.49 -4.71 19.84
CA GLY A 32 -14.70 -6.10 19.46
C GLY A 32 -14.36 -6.43 17.99
N PHE A 33 -13.60 -5.57 17.31
CA PHE A 33 -13.04 -5.89 15.99
C PHE A 33 -11.76 -6.71 16.13
N ASN A 34 -11.51 -7.62 15.18
CA ASN A 34 -10.19 -8.19 14.99
C ASN A 34 -9.37 -7.24 14.11
N VAL A 35 -8.16 -6.85 14.54
CA VAL A 35 -7.32 -5.87 13.83
C VAL A 35 -6.03 -6.52 13.38
N ILE A 36 -5.66 -6.28 12.12
CA ILE A 36 -4.40 -6.74 11.52
C ILE A 36 -3.63 -5.52 11.04
N VAL A 37 -2.38 -5.39 11.46
CA VAL A 37 -1.47 -4.33 11.01
C VAL A 37 -0.24 -4.98 10.36
N PRO A 38 -0.21 -5.18 9.03
CA PRO A 38 0.95 -5.77 8.34
C PRO A 38 2.19 -4.87 8.48
N ARG A 39 3.37 -5.48 8.54
CA ARG A 39 4.65 -4.76 8.46
C ARG A 39 5.09 -4.70 7.01
N LEU A 40 5.01 -3.53 6.40
CA LEU A 40 5.43 -3.34 5.01
C LEU A 40 6.94 -3.48 4.85
N THR A 41 7.36 -3.97 3.68
CA THR A 41 8.76 -4.28 3.37
C THR A 41 9.45 -3.21 2.54
N VAL A 42 8.74 -2.46 1.69
CA VAL A 42 9.35 -1.43 0.82
C VAL A 42 9.81 -0.21 1.61
N THR A 43 9.17 0.06 2.74
CA THR A 43 9.52 1.18 3.62
C THR A 43 10.08 0.73 4.96
N LYS A 44 10.68 -0.48 4.99
CA LYS A 44 11.30 -1.03 6.20
C LYS A 44 12.49 -0.18 6.66
N THR A 45 12.69 -0.11 7.97
CA THR A 45 13.90 0.49 8.55
C THR A 45 15.09 -0.41 8.25
N LEU A 46 16.14 0.16 7.64
CA LEU A 46 17.40 -0.54 7.42
C LEU A 46 18.33 -0.42 8.63
N THR A 47 19.14 -1.45 8.86
CA THR A 47 20.20 -1.43 9.88
C THR A 47 21.40 -0.59 9.48
N SER A 48 21.61 -0.39 8.17
CA SER A 48 22.65 0.46 7.60
C SER A 48 22.11 1.24 6.41
N ARG A 49 22.64 2.46 6.21
CA ARG A 49 22.37 3.30 5.03
C ARG A 49 23.41 3.12 3.92
N ASP A 50 24.39 2.23 4.12
CA ASP A 50 25.41 1.95 3.11
C ASP A 50 24.80 1.17 1.93
N PRO A 51 24.82 1.74 0.70
CA PRO A 51 24.25 1.10 -0.48
C PRO A 51 24.97 -0.18 -0.91
N ALA A 52 26.17 -0.45 -0.39
CA ALA A 52 26.88 -1.70 -0.64
C ALA A 52 26.29 -2.90 0.13
N THR A 53 25.53 -2.65 1.21
CA THR A 53 24.99 -3.73 2.05
C THR A 53 23.95 -4.59 1.32
N PRO A 54 23.86 -5.90 1.64
CA PRO A 54 22.83 -6.78 1.07
C PRO A 54 21.41 -6.29 1.35
N GLU A 55 21.16 -5.78 2.55
CA GLU A 55 19.84 -5.30 2.98
C GLU A 55 19.38 -4.10 2.14
N PHE A 56 20.28 -3.14 1.86
CA PHE A 56 19.96 -2.01 1.00
C PHE A 56 19.68 -2.46 -0.44
N LYS A 57 20.49 -3.36 -0.99
CA LYS A 57 20.30 -3.89 -2.35
C LYS A 57 19.01 -4.68 -2.48
N GLU A 58 18.65 -5.45 -1.46
CA GLU A 58 17.36 -6.14 -1.40
C GLU A 58 16.22 -5.12 -1.42
N LEU A 59 16.26 -4.10 -0.57
CA LEU A 59 15.24 -3.04 -0.55
C LEU A 59 15.12 -2.32 -1.89
N ALA A 60 16.25 -2.02 -2.54
CA ALA A 60 16.28 -1.34 -3.84
C ALA A 60 15.62 -2.14 -4.97
N ASN A 61 15.51 -3.47 -4.82
CA ASN A 61 14.84 -4.34 -5.78
C ASN A 61 13.35 -4.54 -5.46
N LYS A 62 12.86 -4.01 -4.34
CA LYS A 62 11.45 -4.13 -3.94
C LYS A 62 10.57 -3.09 -4.61
N SER A 63 9.32 -3.46 -4.80
CA SER A 63 8.27 -2.64 -5.40
C SER A 63 7.02 -2.65 -4.53
N LEU A 64 6.04 -1.80 -4.88
CA LEU A 64 4.72 -1.82 -4.25
C LEU A 64 4.07 -3.22 -4.23
N LEU A 65 4.42 -4.10 -5.18
CA LEU A 65 3.87 -5.46 -5.24
C LEU A 65 4.40 -6.36 -4.11
N ASP A 66 5.61 -6.15 -3.62
CA ASP A 66 6.12 -6.86 -2.44
C ASP A 66 5.26 -6.56 -1.20
N ASP A 67 4.80 -5.32 -1.06
CA ASP A 67 3.89 -4.94 0.02
C ASP A 67 2.49 -5.53 -0.16
N VAL A 68 2.03 -5.71 -1.42
CA VAL A 68 0.77 -6.42 -1.72
C VAL A 68 0.84 -7.87 -1.28
N GLU A 69 1.95 -8.55 -1.58
CA GLU A 69 2.18 -9.94 -1.16
C GLU A 69 2.16 -10.08 0.37
N GLU A 70 2.79 -9.14 1.09
CA GLU A 70 2.74 -9.12 2.55
C GLU A 70 1.30 -8.94 3.06
N ILE A 71 0.53 -8.01 2.49
CA ILE A 71 -0.89 -7.83 2.84
C ILE A 71 -1.68 -9.13 2.62
N HIS A 72 -1.52 -9.77 1.46
CA HIS A 72 -2.20 -11.04 1.15
C HIS A 72 -1.79 -12.15 2.11
N SER A 73 -0.51 -12.29 2.42
CA SER A 73 0.01 -13.25 3.39
C SER A 73 -0.65 -13.07 4.77
N ARG A 74 -0.76 -11.82 5.24
CA ARG A 74 -1.39 -11.51 6.53
C ARG A 74 -2.90 -11.74 6.55
N LEU A 75 -3.58 -11.63 5.41
CA LEU A 75 -5.03 -11.84 5.30
C LEU A 75 -5.43 -13.28 4.92
N ALA A 76 -4.49 -14.10 4.47
CA ALA A 76 -4.77 -15.44 3.95
C ALA A 76 -5.60 -16.30 4.92
N SER A 77 -5.18 -16.37 6.19
CA SER A 77 -5.89 -17.15 7.21
C SER A 77 -7.29 -16.62 7.51
N GLU A 78 -7.53 -15.32 7.37
CA GLU A 78 -8.85 -14.72 7.56
C GLU A 78 -9.78 -15.05 6.40
N PHE A 79 -9.26 -15.01 5.18
CA PHE A 79 -10.02 -15.43 4.01
C PHE A 79 -10.39 -16.92 4.05
N GLU A 80 -9.49 -17.79 4.51
CA GLU A 80 -9.76 -19.22 4.71
C GLU A 80 -10.88 -19.47 5.74
N LYS A 81 -10.92 -18.68 6.83
CA LYS A 81 -12.01 -18.71 7.83
C LYS A 81 -13.34 -18.17 7.29
N GLY A 82 -13.35 -17.57 6.11
CA GLY A 82 -14.52 -16.91 5.53
C GLY A 82 -14.77 -15.51 6.06
N SER A 83 -13.80 -14.88 6.72
CA SER A 83 -13.92 -13.54 7.29
C SER A 83 -14.12 -12.49 6.19
N GLU A 84 -14.95 -11.50 6.49
CA GLU A 84 -15.04 -10.25 5.73
C GLU A 84 -13.95 -9.29 6.24
N VAL A 85 -13.21 -8.65 5.33
CA VAL A 85 -12.13 -7.72 5.67
C VAL A 85 -12.47 -6.32 5.16
N VAL A 86 -12.27 -5.30 6.00
CA VAL A 86 -12.20 -3.89 5.59
C VAL A 86 -10.74 -3.47 5.64
N ILE A 87 -10.21 -3.04 4.50
CA ILE A 87 -8.82 -2.59 4.40
C ILE A 87 -8.74 -1.06 4.51
N PHE A 88 -7.92 -0.59 5.43
CA PHE A 88 -7.64 0.80 5.71
C PHE A 88 -6.21 1.08 5.24
N GLY A 89 -6.03 2.00 4.28
CA GLY A 89 -4.71 2.38 3.80
C GLY A 89 -4.36 3.81 4.19
N HIS A 90 -3.28 3.99 4.98
CA HIS A 90 -2.81 5.31 5.38
C HIS A 90 -1.68 5.83 4.48
N SER A 91 -1.80 7.04 3.95
CA SER A 91 -0.74 7.69 3.17
C SER A 91 -0.18 6.76 2.08
N TYR A 92 1.13 6.52 2.03
CA TYR A 92 1.77 5.51 1.16
C TYR A 92 1.04 4.16 1.16
N GLY A 93 0.62 3.66 2.33
CA GLY A 93 -0.06 2.38 2.48
C GLY A 93 -1.39 2.28 1.73
N SER A 94 -1.98 3.41 1.33
CA SER A 94 -3.15 3.42 0.45
C SER A 94 -2.86 2.83 -0.93
N LEU A 95 -1.61 2.90 -1.41
CA LEU A 95 -1.23 2.37 -2.71
C LEU A 95 -1.19 0.83 -2.73
N PRO A 96 -0.40 0.14 -1.90
CA PRO A 96 -0.43 -1.33 -1.87
C PRO A 96 -1.76 -1.86 -1.34
N ALA A 97 -2.45 -1.15 -0.42
CA ALA A 97 -3.80 -1.54 0.01
C ALA A 97 -4.79 -1.58 -1.16
N LEU A 98 -4.79 -0.53 -2.00
CA LEU A 98 -5.66 -0.48 -3.17
C LEU A 98 -5.37 -1.62 -4.16
N LEU A 99 -4.09 -1.87 -4.44
CA LEU A 99 -3.67 -2.96 -5.34
C LEU A 99 -4.03 -4.34 -4.78
N ALA A 100 -3.94 -4.52 -3.46
CA ALA A 100 -4.27 -5.78 -2.80
C ALA A 100 -5.75 -6.17 -2.91
N ILE A 101 -6.65 -5.24 -3.27
CA ILE A 101 -8.09 -5.52 -3.42
C ILE A 101 -8.39 -6.33 -4.67
N GLU A 102 -7.59 -6.17 -5.73
CA GLU A 102 -7.90 -6.73 -7.04
C GLU A 102 -8.00 -8.27 -6.99
N GLY A 103 -9.15 -8.80 -7.40
CA GLY A 103 -9.40 -10.24 -7.39
C GLY A 103 -9.64 -10.85 -6.01
N GLN A 104 -9.65 -10.03 -4.95
CA GLN A 104 -9.79 -10.41 -3.54
C GLN A 104 -11.06 -9.88 -2.88
N THR A 105 -11.93 -9.17 -3.62
CA THR A 105 -13.24 -8.78 -3.08
C THR A 105 -14.10 -10.01 -2.78
N ILE A 106 -15.07 -9.89 -1.88
CA ILE A 106 -16.03 -10.97 -1.58
C ILE A 106 -16.69 -11.48 -2.86
N ALA A 107 -17.10 -10.58 -3.75
CA ALA A 107 -17.75 -10.95 -5.01
C ALA A 107 -16.81 -11.74 -5.93
N GLU A 108 -15.58 -11.27 -6.13
CA GLU A 108 -14.58 -11.94 -6.99
C GLU A 108 -14.09 -13.28 -6.42
N ARG A 109 -13.96 -13.38 -5.09
CA ARG A 109 -13.59 -14.65 -4.44
C ARG A 109 -14.72 -15.66 -4.54
N LYS A 110 -15.98 -15.21 -4.37
CA LYS A 110 -17.16 -16.06 -4.53
C LYS A 110 -17.27 -16.65 -5.93
N THR A 111 -16.96 -15.89 -7.00
CA THR A 111 -16.98 -16.45 -8.37
C THR A 111 -15.92 -17.54 -8.59
N LYS A 112 -14.86 -17.54 -7.79
CA LYS A 112 -13.79 -18.57 -7.78
C LYS A 112 -14.06 -19.72 -6.80
N GLY A 113 -15.22 -19.74 -6.12
CA GLY A 113 -15.52 -20.74 -5.08
C GLY A 113 -14.70 -20.58 -3.80
N LEU A 114 -14.10 -19.41 -3.56
CA LEU A 114 -13.29 -19.11 -2.38
C LEU A 114 -14.12 -18.42 -1.30
N SER A 115 -13.81 -18.72 -0.04
CA SER A 115 -14.42 -18.09 1.14
C SER A 115 -13.84 -16.70 1.44
N GLY A 116 -14.62 -15.89 2.17
CA GLY A 116 -14.19 -14.59 2.70
C GLY A 116 -13.84 -13.58 1.61
N GLY A 117 -13.32 -12.43 2.04
CA GLY A 117 -12.80 -11.45 1.10
C GLY A 117 -12.91 -10.02 1.60
N ILE A 118 -12.44 -9.10 0.75
CA ILE A 118 -12.47 -7.68 1.04
C ILE A 118 -13.87 -7.13 0.75
N LYS A 119 -14.50 -6.56 1.78
CA LYS A 119 -15.83 -5.95 1.74
C LYS A 119 -15.77 -4.45 1.45
N GLY A 120 -14.70 -3.80 1.86
CA GLY A 120 -14.57 -2.36 1.78
C GLY A 120 -13.13 -1.89 1.87
N TYR A 121 -12.92 -0.69 1.34
CA TYR A 121 -11.63 0.01 1.35
C TYR A 121 -11.81 1.43 1.84
N VAL A 122 -10.90 1.87 2.70
CA VAL A 122 -10.85 3.23 3.23
C VAL A 122 -9.45 3.78 3.01
N ALA A 123 -9.33 4.84 2.21
CA ALA A 123 -8.09 5.60 2.05
C ALA A 123 -8.06 6.75 3.07
N VAL A 124 -7.01 6.85 3.89
CA VAL A 124 -6.86 7.93 4.88
C VAL A 124 -5.57 8.67 4.70
N ALA A 125 -5.67 9.99 4.53
CA ALA A 125 -4.53 10.85 4.17
C ALA A 125 -3.69 10.26 3.01
N GLY A 126 -4.34 9.51 2.12
CA GLY A 126 -3.72 8.70 1.08
C GLY A 126 -4.31 8.99 -0.30
N PHE A 127 -3.83 8.24 -1.28
CA PHE A 127 -4.21 8.40 -2.68
C PHE A 127 -5.49 7.61 -2.96
N ALA A 128 -6.52 8.33 -3.42
CA ALA A 128 -7.79 7.74 -3.82
C ALA A 128 -7.86 7.66 -5.36
N TYR A 129 -7.92 6.43 -5.88
CA TYR A 129 -8.21 6.19 -7.28
C TYR A 129 -9.69 5.80 -7.39
N ALA A 130 -10.50 6.72 -7.91
CA ALA A 130 -11.95 6.54 -7.92
C ALA A 130 -12.43 5.50 -8.94
N GLN A 131 -11.65 5.24 -10.00
CA GLN A 131 -12.05 4.36 -11.09
C GLN A 131 -10.89 3.47 -11.54
N LYS A 132 -11.17 2.17 -11.70
CA LYS A 132 -10.21 1.21 -12.25
C LYS A 132 -9.72 1.67 -13.63
N GLY A 133 -8.41 1.64 -13.84
CA GLY A 133 -7.78 2.06 -15.10
C GLY A 133 -7.69 3.57 -15.32
N LYS A 134 -8.06 4.39 -14.32
CA LYS A 134 -7.85 5.85 -14.34
C LYS A 134 -6.77 6.25 -13.36
N ASN A 135 -6.12 7.38 -13.61
CA ASN A 135 -5.21 8.03 -12.67
C ASN A 135 -5.99 8.75 -11.55
N ALA A 136 -5.26 9.40 -10.63
CA ALA A 136 -5.85 10.12 -9.50
C ALA A 136 -6.72 11.34 -9.90
N ARG A 137 -6.64 11.82 -11.15
CA ARG A 137 -7.51 12.88 -11.71
C ARG A 137 -8.80 12.32 -12.33
N GLY A 138 -8.90 10.99 -12.47
CA GLY A 138 -10.06 10.33 -13.08
C GLY A 138 -9.97 10.15 -14.60
N ASP A 139 -8.84 10.46 -15.22
CA ASP A 139 -8.59 10.29 -16.66
C ASP A 139 -7.48 9.25 -16.92
N THR A 140 -7.16 8.98 -18.18
CA THR A 140 -6.08 8.05 -18.60
C THR A 140 -4.81 8.77 -19.04
N GLU A 141 -4.81 10.11 -19.00
CA GLU A 141 -3.67 10.89 -19.46
C GLU A 141 -2.51 10.72 -18.49
N PRO A 142 -1.26 10.60 -18.97
CA PRO A 142 -0.11 10.68 -18.09
C PRO A 142 -0.18 11.94 -17.24
N ALA A 143 0.23 11.85 -15.97
CA ALA A 143 0.43 13.06 -15.19
C ALA A 143 1.51 13.89 -15.90
N PRO A 144 1.27 15.20 -16.14
CA PRO A 144 2.33 16.04 -16.70
C PRO A 144 3.52 15.99 -15.74
N PRO A 145 4.76 15.96 -16.25
CA PRO A 145 5.92 16.13 -15.39
C PRO A 145 5.73 17.43 -14.61
N MET A 146 5.87 17.39 -13.29
CA MET A 146 5.89 18.64 -12.54
C MET A 146 7.10 19.46 -13.02
N PRO A 147 7.02 20.79 -13.03
CA PRO A 147 8.09 21.65 -13.57
C PRO A 147 9.49 21.41 -12.99
N TYR A 148 9.58 20.77 -11.82
CA TYR A 148 10.83 20.44 -11.12
C TYR A 148 11.31 18.99 -11.32
N PHE A 149 10.62 18.18 -12.13
CA PHE A 149 11.09 16.84 -12.54
C PHE A 149 11.88 16.85 -13.86
N GLU A 150 11.92 17.99 -14.55
CA GLU A 150 12.85 18.19 -15.65
C GLU A 150 14.22 18.51 -15.04
N HIS A 151 15.17 17.57 -15.14
CA HIS A 151 16.57 17.94 -15.01
C HIS A 151 16.85 18.95 -16.13
N GLU A 152 17.14 20.21 -15.79
CA GLU A 152 17.74 21.14 -16.75
C GLU A 152 18.93 20.40 -17.37
N ALA A 153 18.82 20.08 -18.67
CA ALA A 153 19.93 19.50 -19.40
C ALA A 153 21.09 20.47 -19.22
N CYS A 154 22.19 19.98 -18.63
CA CYS A 154 23.43 20.71 -18.46
C CYS A 154 23.75 21.36 -19.80
N GLN A 155 23.58 22.67 -19.90
CA GLN A 155 24.00 23.41 -21.07
C GLN A 155 25.51 23.23 -21.14
N SER A 156 25.98 22.41 -22.09
CA SER A 156 27.39 22.25 -22.39
C SER A 156 27.99 23.65 -22.49
N PRO A 157 29.05 23.99 -21.73
CA PRO A 157 29.66 25.30 -21.88
C PRO A 157 30.20 25.36 -23.31
N THR A 158 29.57 26.18 -24.13
CA THR A 158 30.15 26.60 -25.41
C THR A 158 31.45 27.28 -25.05
N LEU A 159 32.56 26.59 -25.33
CA LEU A 159 33.88 27.20 -25.36
C LEU A 159 33.79 28.38 -26.33
N HIS A 160 33.63 29.58 -25.79
CA HIS A 160 33.90 30.81 -26.52
C HIS A 160 35.38 30.80 -26.89
N GLN A 161 35.69 30.25 -28.06
CA GLN A 161 36.87 30.68 -28.79
C GLN A 161 36.61 32.13 -29.21
N THR A 162 37.40 33.03 -28.64
CA THR A 162 37.53 34.42 -29.08
C THR A 162 39.03 34.72 -29.23
N PRO A 163 39.37 35.67 -30.11
CA PRO A 163 40.33 35.48 -31.20
C PRO A 163 41.82 35.57 -30.83
#